data_AF-A0A449I2X3-F1
#
_entry.id   AF-A0A449I2X3-F1
#
_cell.length_a   1.000
_cell.length_b   1.000
_cell.length_c   1.000
_cell.angle_alpha   90.00
_cell.angle_beta   90.00
_cell.angle_gamma   90.00
#
_symmetry.space_group_name_H-M   'P 1'
#
loop_
_entity.id
_entity.type
_entity.pdbx_description
1 polymer ?
#
loop_
_entity_poly.entity_id
_entity_poly.type
_entity_poly.pdbx_seq_one_letter_code
_entity_poly.pdbx_strand_id
1 'polypeptide(L)'
;MVKKDFIKYGLWTMIVWNLFIVLLAIIGASINNRSYASFFDDGMNGIGISLFLVAWSLIWFGIGYYFRKDFILKKNYYKEQAKSLGDNDFEKEFKSYYVAKYAKMFTIVFASAIPWYVIGYVRESLALRDFMIILPLMFLSAGCYWLFKLKSKSSDIA
;
A
#
# COMPACT_ATOMS: atom_id res chain seq x y z
N MET A 1 16.38 1.43 21.34
CA MET A 1 15.37 2.39 20.84
C MET A 1 14.67 1.93 19.55
N VAL A 2 15.38 1.28 18.62
CA VAL A 2 14.89 0.86 17.28
C VAL A 2 13.62 -0.04 17.27
N LYS A 3 13.46 -0.95 18.24
CA LYS A 3 12.28 -1.85 18.29
C LYS A 3 10.95 -1.11 18.52
N LYS A 4 10.96 0.02 19.25
CA LYS A 4 9.73 0.81 19.50
C LYS A 4 9.22 1.45 18.21
N ASP A 5 10.11 1.89 17.34
CA ASP A 5 9.75 2.44 16.03
C ASP A 5 9.09 1.37 15.16
N PHE A 6 9.58 0.14 15.15
CA PHE A 6 8.97 -0.93 14.35
C PHE A 6 7.52 -1.19 14.74
N ILE A 7 7.26 -1.29 16.05
CA ILE A 7 5.90 -1.48 16.58
C ILE A 7 5.01 -0.28 16.25
N LYS A 8 5.52 0.95 16.38
CA LYS A 8 4.77 2.17 16.04
C LYS A 8 4.31 2.16 14.58
N TYR A 9 5.20 1.82 13.64
CA TYR A 9 4.84 1.77 12.21
C TYR A 9 3.91 0.60 11.88
N GLY A 10 4.07 -0.55 12.55
CA GLY A 10 3.10 -1.65 12.48
C GLY A 10 1.70 -1.20 12.90
N LEU A 11 1.59 -0.55 14.07
CA LEU A 11 0.31 -0.03 14.59
C LEU A 11 -0.31 1.00 13.64
N TRP A 12 0.48 1.95 13.14
CA TRP A 12 -0.01 2.94 12.16
C TRP A 12 -0.58 2.27 10.91
N THR A 13 0.14 1.30 10.35
CA THR A 13 -0.29 0.58 9.14
C THR A 13 -1.59 -0.18 9.41
N MET A 14 -1.69 -0.86 10.55
CA MET A 14 -2.91 -1.54 10.98
C MET A 14 -4.10 -0.59 11.15
N ILE A 15 -3.90 0.55 11.83
CA ILE A 15 -4.96 1.54 12.05
C ILE A 15 -5.46 2.12 10.73
N VAL A 16 -4.53 2.56 9.86
CA VAL A 16 -4.88 3.12 8.55
C VAL A 16 -5.66 2.10 7.71
N TRP A 17 -5.22 0.84 7.73
CA TRP A 17 -5.93 -0.22 7.03
C TRP A 17 -7.35 -0.47 7.58
N ASN A 18 -7.51 -0.49 8.90
CA ASN A 18 -8.83 -0.68 9.50
C ASN A 18 -9.78 0.50 9.22
N LEU A 19 -9.27 1.74 9.25
CA LEU A 19 -10.03 2.91 8.83
C LEU A 19 -10.48 2.80 7.37
N PHE A 20 -9.60 2.28 6.50
CA PHE A 20 -9.93 2.04 5.10
C PHE A 20 -11.04 0.99 4.93
N ILE A 21 -11.00 -0.12 5.67
CA ILE A 21 -12.09 -1.12 5.67
C ILE A 21 -13.42 -0.50 6.12
N VAL A 22 -13.42 0.26 7.22
CA VAL A 22 -14.63 0.93 7.71
C VAL A 22 -15.20 1.89 6.66
N LEU A 23 -14.33 2.67 6.01
CA LEU A 23 -14.74 3.58 4.94
C LEU A 23 -15.37 2.81 3.76
N LEU A 24 -14.78 1.70 3.34
CA LEU A 24 -15.34 0.85 2.29
C LEU A 24 -16.70 0.26 2.69
N ALA A 25 -16.87 -0.16 3.94
CA ALA A 25 -18.13 -0.68 4.46
C ALA A 25 -19.22 0.42 4.44
N ILE A 26 -18.90 1.65 4.84
CA ILE A 26 -19.83 2.80 4.80
C ILE A 26 -20.25 3.11 3.37
N ILE A 27 -19.28 3.21 2.44
CA ILE A 27 -19.57 3.50 1.03
C ILE A 27 -20.43 2.39 0.42
N GLY A 28 -20.07 1.13 0.66
CA GLY A 28 -20.83 -0.03 0.18
C GLY A 28 -22.24 -0.08 0.72
N ALA A 29 -22.44 0.23 2.01
CA ALA A 29 -23.75 0.32 2.64
C ALA A 29 -24.61 1.45 2.03
N SER A 30 -24.00 2.63 1.81
CA SER A 30 -24.68 3.79 1.22
C SER A 30 -25.12 3.54 -0.22
N ILE A 31 -24.32 2.86 -1.03
CA ILE A 31 -24.66 2.56 -2.43
C ILE A 31 -25.80 1.54 -2.51
N ASN A 32 -25.82 0.56 -1.60
CA ASN A 32 -26.78 -0.55 -1.65
C ASN A 32 -28.03 -0.31 -0.78
N ASN A 33 -28.18 0.87 -0.15
CA ASN A 33 -29.24 1.17 0.82
C ASN A 33 -29.39 0.09 1.91
N ARG A 34 -28.27 -0.47 2.38
CA ARG A 34 -28.24 -1.49 3.43
C ARG A 34 -27.67 -0.91 4.72
N SER A 35 -28.06 -1.49 5.85
CA SER A 35 -27.40 -1.18 7.13
C SER A 35 -25.93 -1.60 7.09
N TYR A 36 -25.01 -0.77 7.59
CA TYR A 36 -23.60 -1.13 7.69
C TYR A 36 -23.38 -2.39 8.56
N ALA A 37 -24.29 -2.66 9.50
CA ALA A 37 -24.26 -3.87 10.33
C ALA A 37 -24.34 -5.15 9.48
N SER A 38 -25.02 -5.10 8.33
CA SER A 38 -25.11 -6.24 7.40
C SER A 38 -23.77 -6.61 6.75
N PHE A 39 -22.77 -5.72 6.79
CA PHE A 39 -21.42 -6.02 6.30
C PHE A 39 -20.66 -6.93 7.27
N PHE A 40 -21.01 -6.90 8.55
CA PHE A 40 -20.43 -7.73 9.60
C PHE A 40 -21.30 -8.94 9.95
N ASP A 41 -22.42 -9.13 9.25
CA ASP A 41 -23.31 -10.26 9.46
C ASP A 41 -23.02 -11.34 8.41
N ASP A 42 -22.29 -12.38 8.83
CA ASP A 42 -21.91 -13.52 8.01
C ASP A 42 -22.82 -14.73 8.21
N GLY A 43 -23.96 -14.56 8.89
CA GLY A 43 -24.87 -15.65 9.26
C GLY A 43 -24.42 -16.48 10.48
N MET A 44 -23.26 -16.15 11.08
CA MET A 44 -22.78 -16.71 12.36
C MET A 44 -22.70 -15.62 13.44
N ASN A 45 -23.68 -14.70 13.48
CA ASN A 45 -23.65 -13.49 14.32
C ASN A 45 -22.37 -12.64 14.13
N GLY A 46 -21.69 -12.74 12.98
CA GLY A 46 -20.52 -11.93 12.66
C GLY A 46 -19.19 -12.40 13.25
N ILE A 47 -19.13 -13.62 13.82
CA ILE A 47 -17.90 -14.14 14.44
C ILE A 47 -16.82 -14.43 13.39
N GLY A 48 -17.18 -15.04 12.26
CA GLY A 48 -16.20 -15.44 11.23
C GLY A 48 -15.54 -14.23 10.59
N ILE A 49 -16.35 -13.24 10.20
CA ILE A 49 -15.85 -12.00 9.61
C ILE A 49 -15.05 -11.16 10.62
N SER A 50 -15.43 -11.17 11.90
CA SER A 50 -14.65 -10.51 12.96
C SER A 50 -13.27 -11.15 13.13
N LEU A 51 -13.19 -12.49 13.17
CA LEU A 51 -11.91 -13.20 13.25
C LEU A 51 -11.05 -12.96 12.01
N PHE A 52 -11.65 -12.96 10.82
CA PHE A 52 -10.95 -12.61 9.59
C PHE A 52 -10.37 -11.21 9.64
N LEU A 53 -11.15 -10.21 10.09
CA LEU A 53 -10.68 -8.82 10.20
C LEU A 53 -9.54 -8.67 11.22
N VAL A 54 -9.58 -9.40 12.34
CA VAL A 54 -8.49 -9.42 13.32
C VAL A 54 -7.22 -10.05 12.72
N ALA A 55 -7.34 -11.22 12.10
CA ALA A 55 -6.21 -11.89 11.45
C ALA A 55 -5.61 -11.00 10.34
N TRP A 56 -6.46 -10.37 9.54
CA TRP A 56 -6.06 -9.47 8.48
C TRP A 56 -5.40 -8.19 9.01
N SER A 57 -5.91 -7.63 10.12
CA SER A 57 -5.27 -6.51 10.83
C SER A 57 -3.86 -6.85 11.30
N LEU A 58 -3.66 -8.06 11.83
CA LEU A 58 -2.33 -8.53 12.26
C LEU A 58 -1.36 -8.67 11.10
N ILE A 59 -1.84 -9.08 9.91
CA ILE A 59 -1.02 -9.12 8.70
C ILE A 59 -0.55 -7.71 8.34
N TRP A 60 -1.44 -6.72 8.35
CA TRP A 60 -1.05 -5.32 8.07
C TRP A 60 -0.14 -4.72 9.13
N PHE A 61 -0.31 -5.08 10.39
CA PHE A 61 0.67 -4.77 11.44
C PHE A 61 2.04 -5.37 11.10
N GLY A 62 2.08 -6.65 10.71
CA GLY A 62 3.29 -7.34 10.29
C GLY A 62 3.97 -6.64 9.12
N ILE A 63 3.23 -6.29 8.07
CA ILE A 63 3.74 -5.54 6.91
C ILE A 63 4.40 -4.23 7.38
N GLY A 64 3.71 -3.41 8.17
CA GLY A 64 4.26 -2.15 8.66
C GLY A 64 5.52 -2.33 9.51
N TYR A 65 5.53 -3.34 10.38
CA TYR A 65 6.69 -3.70 11.20
C TYR A 65 7.89 -4.11 10.35
N TYR A 66 7.69 -5.05 9.42
CA TYR A 66 8.76 -5.60 8.57
C TYR A 66 9.32 -4.56 7.60
N PHE A 67 8.47 -3.75 6.98
CA PHE A 67 8.93 -2.67 6.10
C PHE A 67 9.76 -1.63 6.85
N ARG A 68 9.36 -1.24 8.06
CA ARG A 68 10.15 -0.29 8.87
C ARG A 68 11.49 -0.89 9.27
N LYS A 69 11.51 -2.18 9.64
CA LYS A 69 12.75 -2.91 9.94
C LYS A 69 13.67 -2.98 8.73
N ASP A 70 13.16 -3.36 7.57
CA ASP A 70 13.91 -3.42 6.32
C ASP A 70 14.50 -2.06 5.91
N PHE A 71 13.70 -1.00 6.03
CA PHE A 71 14.15 0.37 5.77
C PHE A 71 15.36 0.75 6.63
N ILE A 72 15.30 0.49 7.94
CA ILE A 72 16.38 0.84 8.88
C ILE A 72 17.63 0.00 8.62
N LEU A 73 17.48 -1.31 8.37
CA LEU A 73 18.60 -2.19 8.07
C LEU A 73 19.32 -1.76 6.80
N LYS A 74 18.58 -1.50 5.72
CA LYS A 74 19.16 -0.99 4.47
C LYS A 74 19.79 0.38 4.68
N LYS A 75 19.12 1.32 5.36
CA LYS A 75 19.67 2.65 5.64
C LYS A 75 21.05 2.56 6.28
N ASN A 76 21.20 1.73 7.31
CA ASN A 76 22.47 1.57 8.03
C ASN A 76 23.54 0.94 7.13
N TYR A 77 23.19 -0.10 6.37
CA TYR A 77 24.11 -0.77 5.44
C TYR A 77 24.64 0.17 4.34
N TYR A 78 23.78 1.01 3.75
CA TYR A 78 24.21 2.00 2.76
C TYR A 78 25.00 3.15 3.39
N LYS A 79 24.67 3.55 4.63
CA LYS A 79 25.42 4.60 5.35
C LYS A 79 26.86 4.19 5.62
N GLU A 80 27.10 2.91 5.93
CA GLU A 80 28.45 2.38 6.14
C GLU A 80 29.32 2.39 4.87
N GLN A 81 28.72 2.32 3.69
CA GLN A 81 29.40 2.40 2.40
C GLN A 81 29.57 3.84 1.91
N ALA A 82 28.62 4.71 2.25
CA ALA A 82 28.57 6.12 1.85
C ALA A 82 29.18 7.06 2.92
N LYS A 83 30.29 6.67 3.56
CA LYS A 83 30.91 7.46 4.66
C LYS A 83 31.42 8.85 4.23
N SER A 84 31.60 9.08 2.93
CA SER A 84 32.05 10.35 2.36
C SER A 84 30.94 11.38 2.15
N LEU A 85 29.66 10.98 2.28
CA LEU A 85 28.51 11.86 2.12
C LEU A 85 28.10 12.47 3.47
N GLY A 86 27.71 13.75 3.45
CA GLY A 86 27.13 14.41 4.61
C GLY A 86 25.83 13.71 5.04
N ASP A 87 25.58 13.64 6.35
CA ASP A 87 24.44 12.91 6.93
C ASP A 87 23.07 13.34 6.36
N ASN A 88 22.91 14.62 6.05
CA ASN A 88 21.67 15.18 5.49
C ASN A 88 21.50 14.79 4.00
N ASP A 89 22.57 14.84 3.22
CA ASP A 89 22.53 14.50 1.79
C ASP A 89 22.30 13.00 1.62
N PHE A 90 22.98 12.17 2.42
CA PHE A 90 22.73 10.73 2.47
C PHE A 90 21.27 10.41 2.80
N GLU A 91 20.67 11.07 3.80
CA GLU A 91 19.28 10.78 4.19
C GLU A 91 18.29 11.13 3.07
N LYS A 92 18.52 12.23 2.36
CA LYS A 92 17.68 12.65 1.23
C LYS A 92 17.80 11.67 0.07
N GLU A 93 19.01 11.31 -0.32
CA GLU A 93 19.27 10.39 -1.43
C GLU A 93 18.76 8.98 -1.13
N PHE A 94 19.01 8.45 0.06
CA PHE A 94 18.52 7.14 0.46
C PHE A 94 16.98 7.09 0.46
N LYS A 95 16.31 8.12 0.98
CA LYS A 95 14.84 8.20 0.91
C LYS A 95 14.35 8.26 -0.53
N SER A 96 15.01 9.04 -1.39
CA SER A 96 14.65 9.15 -2.81
C SER A 96 14.73 7.79 -3.50
N TYR A 97 15.87 7.10 -3.34
CA TYR A 97 16.09 5.75 -3.86
C TYR A 97 15.06 4.75 -3.33
N TYR A 98 14.81 4.72 -2.02
CA TYR A 98 13.88 3.78 -1.42
C TYR A 98 12.46 4.01 -1.94
N VAL A 99 11.99 5.26 -1.99
CA VAL A 99 10.68 5.62 -2.56
C VAL A 99 10.60 5.24 -4.04
N ALA A 100 11.62 5.55 -4.84
CA ALA A 100 11.66 5.21 -6.26
C ALA A 100 11.52 3.69 -6.47
N LYS A 101 12.22 2.88 -5.66
CA LYS A 101 12.17 1.42 -5.74
C LYS A 101 10.75 0.88 -5.54
N TYR A 102 10.05 1.32 -4.49
CA TYR A 102 8.68 0.86 -4.25
C TYR A 102 7.68 1.46 -5.23
N ALA A 103 7.85 2.73 -5.63
CA ALA A 103 7.03 3.34 -6.67
C ALA A 103 7.11 2.57 -7.99
N LYS A 104 8.31 2.12 -8.39
CA LYS A 104 8.49 1.23 -9.55
C LYS A 104 7.77 -0.10 -9.37
N MET A 105 7.91 -0.74 -8.20
CA MET A 105 7.20 -2.00 -7.90
C MET A 105 5.68 -1.82 -7.97
N PHE A 106 5.12 -0.79 -7.35
CA PHE A 106 3.68 -0.49 -7.39
C PHE A 106 3.20 -0.16 -8.79
N THR A 107 4.00 0.55 -9.60
CA THR A 107 3.68 0.82 -11.01
C THR A 107 3.41 -0.49 -11.75
N ILE A 108 4.32 -1.46 -11.62
CA ILE A 108 4.22 -2.77 -12.27
C ILE A 108 3.01 -3.54 -11.74
N VAL A 109 2.80 -3.55 -10.42
CA VAL A 109 1.66 -4.23 -9.80
C VAL A 109 0.35 -3.67 -10.35
N PHE A 110 0.15 -2.35 -10.30
CA PHE A 110 -1.09 -1.73 -10.79
C PHE A 110 -1.28 -1.89 -12.30
N ALA A 111 -0.20 -1.75 -13.09
CA ALA A 111 -0.27 -1.97 -14.53
C ALA A 111 -0.64 -3.41 -14.88
N SER A 112 -0.06 -4.39 -14.18
CA SER A 112 -0.33 -5.81 -14.40
C SER A 112 -1.73 -6.24 -13.91
N ALA A 113 -2.29 -5.55 -12.91
CA ALA A 113 -3.62 -5.84 -12.40
C ALA A 113 -4.72 -5.55 -13.45
N ILE A 114 -4.49 -4.61 -14.37
CA ILE A 114 -5.45 -4.24 -15.42
C ILE A 114 -5.76 -5.40 -16.37
N PRO A 115 -4.78 -6.03 -17.06
CA PRO A 115 -5.07 -7.17 -17.93
C PRO A 115 -5.65 -8.35 -17.16
N TRP A 116 -5.19 -8.61 -15.92
CA TRP A 116 -5.77 -9.67 -15.09
C TRP A 116 -7.24 -9.42 -14.75
N TYR A 117 -7.59 -8.17 -14.44
CA TYR A 117 -8.98 -7.78 -14.21
C TYR A 117 -9.83 -7.98 -15.48
N VAL A 118 -9.34 -7.51 -16.63
CA VAL A 118 -10.04 -7.67 -17.92
C VAL A 118 -10.29 -9.14 -18.23
N ILE A 119 -9.26 -9.99 -18.14
CA ILE A 119 -9.37 -11.44 -18.42
C ILE A 119 -10.34 -12.13 -17.44
N GLY A 120 -10.29 -11.77 -16.15
CA GLY A 120 -11.05 -12.45 -15.11
C GLY A 120 -12.52 -12.01 -15.00
N TYR A 121 -12.83 -10.77 -15.37
CA TYR A 121 -14.11 -10.14 -15.01
C TYR A 121 -14.86 -9.50 -16.18
N VAL A 122 -14.20 -9.15 -17.29
CA VAL A 122 -14.87 -8.57 -18.46
C VAL A 122 -15.30 -9.70 -19.40
N ARG A 123 -16.61 -9.86 -19.62
CA ARG A 123 -17.15 -10.96 -20.43
C ARG A 123 -17.47 -10.59 -21.88
N GLU A 124 -18.16 -9.47 -22.10
CA GLU A 124 -18.66 -9.11 -23.44
C GLU A 124 -18.23 -7.70 -23.85
N SER A 125 -18.60 -6.68 -23.09
CA SER A 125 -18.22 -5.29 -23.33
C SER A 125 -17.84 -4.59 -22.03
N LEU A 126 -17.04 -3.53 -22.14
CA LEU A 126 -16.65 -2.71 -20.99
C LEU A 126 -17.86 -1.93 -20.48
N ALA A 127 -18.35 -2.31 -19.31
CA ALA A 127 -19.40 -1.62 -18.59
C ALA A 127 -18.82 -0.49 -17.74
N LEU A 128 -19.69 0.41 -17.26
CA LEU A 128 -19.29 1.51 -16.36
C LEU A 128 -18.53 1.01 -15.12
N ARG A 129 -18.91 -0.16 -14.59
CA ARG A 129 -18.23 -0.81 -13.45
C ARG A 129 -16.77 -1.15 -13.74
N ASP A 130 -16.47 -1.58 -14.96
CA ASP A 130 -15.11 -1.94 -15.35
C ASP A 130 -14.24 -0.68 -15.43
N PHE A 131 -14.79 0.42 -15.96
CA PHE A 131 -14.11 1.72 -15.96
C PHE A 131 -13.84 2.25 -14.56
N MET A 132 -14.78 2.06 -13.61
CA MET A 132 -14.59 2.45 -12.21
C MET A 132 -13.43 1.71 -11.53
N ILE A 133 -12.96 0.57 -12.07
CA ILE A 133 -11.83 -0.19 -11.53
C ILE A 133 -10.56 0.08 -12.35
N ILE A 134 -10.65 0.05 -13.68
CA ILE A 134 -9.52 0.22 -14.59
C ILE A 134 -8.95 1.65 -14.50
N LEU A 135 -9.80 2.68 -14.44
CA LEU A 135 -9.34 4.08 -14.39
C LEU A 135 -8.50 4.36 -13.14
N PRO A 136 -8.94 4.06 -11.89
CA PRO A 136 -8.10 4.23 -10.72
C PRO A 136 -6.78 3.46 -10.80
N LEU A 137 -6.78 2.22 -11.31
CA LEU A 137 -5.54 1.44 -11.49
C LEU A 137 -4.58 2.11 -12.46
N MET A 138 -5.08 2.66 -13.57
CA MET A 138 -4.26 3.42 -14.52
C MET A 138 -3.69 4.68 -13.88
N PHE A 139 -4.51 5.47 -13.17
CA PHE A 139 -4.04 6.68 -12.48
C PHE A 139 -3.01 6.37 -11.40
N LEU A 140 -3.23 5.30 -10.61
CA LEU A 140 -2.27 4.85 -9.60
C LEU A 140 -0.97 4.37 -10.23
N SER A 141 -1.03 3.62 -11.33
CA SER A 141 0.16 3.18 -12.06
C SER A 141 0.94 4.37 -12.63
N ALA A 142 0.27 5.30 -13.31
CA ALA A 142 0.89 6.49 -13.87
C ALA A 142 1.47 7.40 -12.79
N GLY A 143 0.75 7.62 -11.69
CA GLY A 143 1.23 8.40 -10.54
C GLY A 143 2.46 7.77 -9.90
N CYS A 144 2.45 6.46 -9.68
CA CYS A 144 3.62 5.72 -9.19
C CYS A 144 4.80 5.82 -10.16
N TYR A 145 4.57 5.70 -11.47
CA TYR A 145 5.62 5.81 -12.47
C TYR A 145 6.24 7.21 -12.48
N TRP A 146 5.41 8.23 -12.36
CA TRP A 146 5.87 9.61 -12.30
C TRP A 146 6.70 9.87 -11.04
N LEU A 147 6.26 9.39 -9.88
CA LEU A 147 7.04 9.46 -8.64
C LEU A 147 8.38 8.73 -8.77
N PHE A 148 8.38 7.53 -9.37
CA PHE A 148 9.60 6.80 -9.68
C PHE A 148 10.56 7.63 -10.54
N LYS A 149 10.08 8.21 -11.65
CA LYS A 149 10.89 9.01 -12.57
C LYS A 149 11.43 10.30 -11.94
N LEU A 150 10.62 10.98 -11.12
CA LEU A 150 11.05 12.18 -10.39
C LEU A 150 12.15 11.85 -9.37
N LYS A 151 12.01 10.74 -8.66
CA LYS A 151 12.93 10.36 -7.59
C LYS A 151 14.20 9.66 -8.10
N SER A 152 14.14 8.93 -9.22
CA SER A 152 15.34 8.35 -9.83
C SER A 152 16.24 9.41 -10.45
N LYS A 153 15.66 10.43 -11.10
CA LYS A 153 16.44 11.53 -11.69
C LYS A 153 17.22 12.35 -10.65
N SER A 154 16.76 12.35 -9.39
CA SER A 154 17.48 12.99 -8.28
C SER A 154 18.68 12.17 -7.81
N SER A 155 18.61 10.83 -7.88
CA SER A 155 19.69 9.96 -7.40
C SER A 155 20.83 9.77 -8.40
N ASP A 156 20.60 10.04 -9.69
CA ASP A 156 21.62 9.97 -10.74
C ASP A 156 22.53 11.21 -10.77
N ILE A 157 22.28 12.22 -9.92
CA ILE A 157 23.02 13.50 -9.86
C ILE A 157 24.04 13.50 -8.69
N ALA A 158 24.05 12.45 -7.86
CA ALA A 158 25.02 12.25 -6.77
C ALA A 158 26.03 11.15 -7.13
#